data_AF-A0A1W2D383-F1
#
_entry.id   AF-A0A1W2D383-F1
#
_cell.length_a   1.000
_cell.length_b   1.000
_cell.length_c   1.000
_cell.angle_alpha   90.00
_cell.angle_beta   90.00
_cell.angle_gamma   90.00
#
_symmetry.space_group_name_H-M   'P 1'
#
loop_
_entity.id
_entity.type
_entity.pdbx_description
1 polymer ?
#
loop_
_entity_poly.entity_id
_entity_poly.type
_entity_poly.pdbx_seq_one_letter_code
_entity_poly.pdbx_strand_id
1 'polypeptide(L)'
;MEMAISLDVAIDTALEDSRQSGVLIFCEATARASKALGRSDAVLLALVERRILQEAHIRGIPVLFSPIATANGEVDPLDPLTN
;
A
#
# COMPACT_ATOMS: atom_id res chain seq x y z
N MET A 1 -28.22 1.61 1.45
CA MET A 1 -27.69 2.47 0.37
C MET A 1 -26.18 2.42 0.51
N GLU A 2 -25.49 1.59 -0.27
CA GLU A 2 -24.03 1.44 -0.17
C GLU A 2 -23.38 2.58 -0.96
N MET A 3 -22.77 3.53 -0.25
CA MET A 3 -22.03 4.62 -0.85
C MET A 3 -20.68 4.06 -1.31
N ALA A 4 -20.59 3.69 -2.58
CA ALA A 4 -19.33 3.28 -3.19
C ALA A 4 -18.39 4.50 -3.17
N ILE A 5 -17.30 4.40 -2.40
CA ILE A 5 -16.26 5.43 -2.36
C ILE A 5 -15.44 5.32 -3.65
N SER A 6 -15.03 6.45 -4.22
CA SER A 6 -14.19 6.43 -5.42
C SER A 6 -12.77 5.95 -5.09
N LEU A 7 -12.09 5.42 -6.12
CA LEU A 7 -10.68 5.02 -6.02
C LEU A 7 -9.81 6.18 -5.52
N ASP A 8 -9.99 7.38 -6.06
CA ASP A 8 -9.19 8.55 -5.68
C ASP A 8 -9.34 8.90 -4.19
N VAL A 9 -10.56 8.86 -3.65
CA VAL A 9 -10.81 9.15 -2.22
C VAL A 9 -10.18 8.08 -1.34
N ALA A 10 -10.25 6.80 -1.73
CA ALA A 10 -9.63 5.72 -0.97
C ALA A 10 -8.09 5.85 -0.93
N ILE A 11 -7.49 6.28 -2.04
CA ILE A 11 -6.05 6.51 -2.15
C ILE A 11 -5.63 7.74 -1.35
N ASP A 12 -6.35 8.86 -1.49
CA ASP A 12 -6.05 10.09 -0.74
C ASP A 12 -6.09 9.85 0.77
N THR A 13 -7.11 9.15 1.24
CA THR A 13 -7.24 8.78 2.66
C THR A 13 -6.05 7.94 3.12
N ALA A 14 -5.60 6.98 2.31
CA ALA A 14 -4.47 6.14 2.65
C ALA A 14 -3.12 6.89 2.68
N LEU A 15 -2.97 7.93 1.87
CA LEU A 15 -1.77 8.77 1.82
C LEU A 15 -1.74 9.83 2.93
N GLU A 16 -2.90 10.32 3.37
CA GLU A 16 -2.99 11.37 4.39
C GLU A 16 -2.35 10.96 5.72
N ASP A 17 -2.48 9.68 6.10
CA ASP A 17 -1.83 9.11 7.28
C ASP A 17 -0.29 9.15 7.18
N SER A 18 0.25 9.03 5.97
CA SER A 18 1.70 9.09 5.72
C SER A 18 2.27 10.50 5.89
N ARG A 19 1.39 11.51 5.90
CA ARG A 19 1.75 12.90 6.16
C ARG A 19 2.14 13.13 7.61
N GLN A 20 1.59 12.35 8.55
CA GLN A 20 1.96 12.43 9.98
C GLN A 20 3.28 11.74 10.27
N SER A 21 3.52 10.57 9.66
CA SER A 21 4.75 9.80 9.83
C SER A 21 5.92 10.32 8.99
N GLY A 22 5.65 11.10 7.93
CA GLY A 22 6.63 11.53 6.94
C GLY A 22 7.07 10.41 5.98
N VAL A 23 6.46 9.23 6.06
CA VAL A 23 6.79 8.06 5.25
C VAL A 23 5.55 7.21 4.97
N LEU A 24 5.43 6.70 3.76
CA LEU A 24 4.37 5.81 3.33
C LEU A 24 4.76 4.34 3.53
N ILE A 25 4.02 3.61 4.35
CA ILE A 25 4.13 2.15 4.44
C ILE A 25 3.24 1.53 3.36
N PHE A 26 3.86 1.02 2.29
CA PHE A 26 3.16 0.65 1.06
C PHE A 26 2.06 -0.40 1.26
N CYS A 27 2.36 -1.49 1.97
CA CYS A 27 1.40 -2.58 2.21
C CYS A 27 0.20 -2.12 3.05
N GLU A 28 0.42 -1.26 4.05
CA GLU A 28 -0.65 -0.75 4.89
C GLU A 28 -1.58 0.21 4.14
N ALA A 29 -1.00 1.08 3.31
CA ALA A 29 -1.76 2.00 2.49
C ALA A 29 -2.62 1.24 1.46
N THR A 30 -2.05 0.21 0.83
CA THR A 30 -2.74 -0.66 -0.11
C THR A 30 -3.90 -1.40 0.57
N ALA A 31 -3.65 -2.02 1.73
CA ALA A 31 -4.68 -2.73 2.49
C ALA A 31 -5.83 -1.80 2.92
N ARG A 32 -5.53 -0.56 3.34
CA ARG A 32 -6.54 0.44 3.70
C ARG A 32 -7.38 0.86 2.50
N ALA A 33 -6.76 1.19 1.38
CA ALA A 33 -7.46 1.60 0.17
C ALA A 33 -8.37 0.46 -0.37
N SER A 34 -7.87 -0.77 -0.40
CA SER A 34 -8.70 -1.94 -0.78
C SER A 34 -9.87 -2.18 0.17
N LYS A 35 -9.66 -2.02 1.48
CA LYS A 35 -10.73 -2.11 2.49
C LYS A 35 -11.79 -1.03 2.30
N ALA A 36 -11.37 0.21 2.03
CA ALA A 36 -12.28 1.34 1.78
C ALA A 36 -13.15 1.12 0.54
N LEU A 37 -12.60 0.46 -0.48
CA LEU A 37 -13.32 0.13 -1.72
C LEU A 37 -14.31 -1.04 -1.57
N GLY A 38 -14.29 -1.76 -0.44
CA GLY A 38 -15.17 -2.91 -0.19
C GLY A 38 -15.01 -4.05 -1.20
N ARG A 39 -13.92 -4.05 -1.97
CA ARG A 39 -13.66 -5.00 -3.06
C ARG A 39 -12.22 -5.49 -2.95
N SER A 40 -12.06 -6.81 -3.00
CA SER A 40 -10.77 -7.49 -2.94
C SER A 40 -10.66 -8.44 -4.13
N ASP A 41 -10.52 -7.85 -5.31
CA ASP A 41 -10.13 -8.56 -6.53
C ASP A 41 -8.67 -8.22 -6.87
N ALA A 42 -7.95 -9.18 -7.44
CA ALA A 42 -6.54 -9.05 -7.78
C ALA A 42 -6.27 -7.90 -8.76
N VAL A 43 -7.19 -7.64 -9.70
CA VAL A 43 -7.05 -6.52 -10.65
C VAL A 43 -7.21 -5.18 -9.93
N LEU A 44 -8.18 -5.08 -9.03
CA LEU A 44 -8.37 -3.87 -8.23
C LEU A 44 -7.18 -3.61 -7.29
N LEU A 45 -6.63 -4.65 -6.69
CA LEU A 45 -5.44 -4.54 -5.82
C LEU A 45 -4.25 -3.99 -6.61
N ALA A 46 -3.96 -4.54 -7.80
CA ALA A 46 -2.89 -4.05 -8.67
C ALA A 46 -3.11 -2.59 -9.12
N LEU A 47 -4.35 -2.19 -9.37
CA LEU A 47 -4.69 -0.80 -9.69
C LEU A 47 -4.45 0.15 -8.51
N VAL A 48 -4.85 -0.25 -7.30
CA VAL A 48 -4.63 0.49 -6.05
C VAL A 48 -3.13 0.66 -5.81
N GLU A 49 -2.36 -0.43 -5.83
CA GLU A 49 -0.91 -0.45 -5.65
C GLU A 49 -0.21 0.52 -6.60
N ARG A 50 -0.51 0.42 -7.90
CA ARG A 50 0.06 1.32 -8.91
C ARG A 50 -0.29 2.77 -8.63
N ARG A 51 -1.53 3.06 -8.23
CA ARG A 51 -1.98 4.44 -8.00
C ARG A 51 -1.37 5.04 -6.74
N ILE A 52 -1.24 4.26 -5.67
CA ILE A 52 -0.53 4.66 -4.44
C ILE A 52 0.91 5.07 -4.77
N LEU A 53 1.64 4.26 -5.55
CA LEU A 53 3.03 4.57 -5.91
C LEU A 53 3.14 5.84 -6.75
N GLN A 54 2.22 6.02 -7.71
CA GLN A 54 2.20 7.21 -8.56
C GLN A 54 1.94 8.48 -7.74
N GLU A 55 0.94 8.45 -6.86
CA GLU A 55 0.59 9.60 -6.02
C GLU A 55 1.69 9.91 -4.98
N ALA A 56 2.28 8.87 -4.37
CA ALA A 56 3.41 9.05 -3.46
C ALA A 56 4.60 9.72 -4.16
N HIS A 57 4.90 9.30 -5.39
CA HIS A 57 5.94 9.90 -6.22
C HIS A 57 5.66 11.37 -6.55
N ILE A 58 4.44 11.68 -7.01
CA ILE A 58 4.01 13.06 -7.32
C ILE A 58 4.12 13.97 -6.08
N ARG A 59 3.77 13.44 -4.90
CA ARG A 59 3.77 14.19 -3.63
C ARG A 59 5.14 14.20 -2.95
N GLY A 60 6.14 13.52 -3.49
CA GLY A 60 7.47 13.41 -2.91
C GLY A 60 7.49 12.69 -1.55
N ILE A 61 6.54 11.78 -1.33
CA ILE A 61 6.44 11.02 -0.07
C ILE A 61 7.41 9.82 -0.17
N PRO A 62 8.37 9.67 0.76
CA PRO A 62 9.22 8.50 0.83
C PRO A 62 8.38 7.23 1.02
N VAL A 63 8.66 6.19 0.24
CA VAL A 63 7.92 4.92 0.30
C VAL A 63 8.79 3.83 0.92
N LEU A 64 8.26 3.18 1.96
CA LEU A 64 8.82 1.97 2.54
C LEU A 64 7.98 0.76 2.13
N PHE A 65 8.64 -0.19 1.48
CA PHE A 65 8.10 -1.51 1.24
C PHE A 65 8.35 -2.33 2.50
N SER A 66 7.35 -2.38 3.38
CA SER A 66 7.36 -3.38 4.45
C SER A 66 7.18 -4.74 3.79
N PRO A 67 8.10 -5.70 3.95
CA PRO A 67 7.79 -7.07 3.57
C PRO A 67 6.55 -7.47 4.38
N ILE A 68 5.51 -7.97 3.69
CA ILE A 68 4.43 -8.66 4.37
C ILE A 68 5.13 -9.74 5.18
N ALA A 69 5.08 -9.66 6.51
CA ALA A 69 5.40 -10.79 7.35
C ALA A 69 4.38 -11.86 6.97
N THR A 70 4.72 -12.72 6.01
CA THR A 70 4.04 -13.99 5.81
C THR A 70 4.00 -14.61 7.18
N ALA A 71 2.80 -14.78 7.74
CA ALA A 71 2.55 -15.30 9.08
C ALA A 71 2.93 -16.79 9.22
N ASN A 72 3.98 -17.22 8.53
CA ASN A 72 4.56 -18.55 8.52
C ASN A 72 6.06 -18.55 8.88
N GLY A 73 6.64 -17.42 9.34
CA GLY A 73 7.95 -17.42 10.01
C GLY A 73 9.16 -17.86 9.17
N GLU A 74 9.01 -18.10 7.87
CA GLU A 74 10.16 -18.35 6.99
C GLU A 74 10.62 -17.02 6.39
N VAL A 75 11.35 -16.26 7.21
CA VAL A 75 12.39 -15.38 6.67
C VAL A 75 13.49 -16.34 6.21
N ASP A 76 13.58 -16.59 4.91
CA ASP A 76 14.73 -17.29 4.34
C ASP A 76 15.96 -16.37 4.54
N PRO A 77 16.92 -16.71 5.41
CA PRO A 77 18.12 -15.90 5.63
C PRO A 77 19.15 -16.29 4.58
N LEU A 78 18.85 -16.07 3.31
CA LEU A 78 19.83 -16.14 2.21
C LEU A 78 20.19 -14.70 1.84
N ASP A 79 20.89 -14.01 2.74
CA ASP A 79 22.36 -13.85 2.74
C ASP A 79 22.82 -12.85 1.67
N PRO A 80 23.09 -11.58 2.03
CA PRO A 80 23.44 -10.53 1.07
C PRO A 80 24.89 -10.62 0.54
N LEU A 81 25.61 -11.74 0.69
CA LEU A 81 27.05 -11.83 0.36
C LEU A 81 27.55 -13.15 -0.30
N THR A 82 26.76 -13.84 -1.13
CA THR A 82 27.28 -15.02 -1.88
C THR A 82 27.15 -14.90 -3.41
N ASN A 83 27.94 -13.99 -4.00
CA ASN A 83 28.79 -14.15 -5.21
C ASN A 83 29.13 -12.80 -5.85
#